data_AF-A0A3Q3X5E2-F1
#
_entry.id   AF-A0A3Q3X5E2-F1
#
_cell.length_a   1.000
_cell.length_b   1.000
_cell.length_c   1.000
_cell.angle_alpha   90.00
_cell.angle_beta   90.00
_cell.angle_gamma   90.00
#
_symmetry.space_group_name_H-M   'P 1'
#
loop_
_entity.id
_entity.type
_entity.pdbx_description
1 polymer ?
#
loop_
_entity_poly.entity_id
_entity_poly.type
_entity_poly.pdbx_seq_one_letter_code
_entity_poly.pdbx_strand_id
1 'polypeptide(L)'
;MSQFLGRQDCIESLRRDLVDLQGATLDVFSRTGPVRFSSWKFPDKLSCNLDMAALLEQYDFVDGEEEFNQHSHIVLLELVIDR
;
A
#
# COMPACT_ATOMS: atom_id res chain seq x y z
N MET A 1 17.23 6.19 10.68
CA MET A 1 15.90 5.82 10.15
C MET A 1 15.64 4.31 10.16
N SER A 2 16.66 3.43 10.15
CA SER A 2 16.46 1.95 10.14
C SER A 2 15.78 1.38 11.37
N GLN A 3 15.84 2.04 12.53
CA GLN A 3 15.27 1.55 13.80
C GLN A 3 13.73 1.41 13.82
N PHE A 4 13.04 1.91 12.80
CA PHE A 4 11.58 1.76 12.65
C PHE A 4 11.17 0.85 11.50
N LEU A 5 12.14 0.38 10.71
CA LEU A 5 11.87 -0.47 9.57
C LEU A 5 11.30 -1.80 10.05
N GLY A 6 10.17 -2.23 9.47
CA GLY A 6 9.51 -3.47 9.84
C GLY A 6 8.81 -3.49 11.21
N ARG A 7 8.75 -2.38 11.96
CA ARG A 7 7.98 -2.36 13.21
C ARG A 7 6.48 -2.47 12.95
N GLN A 8 5.81 -3.27 13.78
CA GLN A 8 4.36 -3.50 13.71
C GLN A 8 3.54 -2.20 13.70
N ASP A 9 3.83 -1.26 14.59
CA ASP A 9 3.10 0.01 14.68
C ASP A 9 3.23 0.87 13.42
N CYS A 10 4.40 0.84 12.77
CA CYS A 10 4.62 1.53 11.50
C CYS A 10 3.86 0.85 10.36
N ILE A 11 3.89 -0.49 10.29
CA ILE A 11 3.14 -1.26 9.28
C ILE A 11 1.63 -1.04 9.45
N GLU A 12 1.11 -1.13 10.67
CA GLU A 12 -0.30 -0.86 10.97
C GLU A 12 -0.72 0.56 10.60
N SER A 13 0.14 1.55 10.86
CA SER A 13 -0.12 2.94 10.44
C SER A 13 -0.20 3.06 8.91
N LEU A 14 0.80 2.54 8.19
CA LEU A 14 0.82 2.59 6.72
C LEU A 14 -0.40 1.90 6.10
N ARG A 15 -0.85 0.78 6.68
CA ARG A 15 -2.07 0.08 6.23
C ARG A 15 -3.30 0.96 6.37
N ARG A 16 -3.45 1.67 7.50
CA ARG A 16 -4.57 2.62 7.71
C ARG A 16 -4.50 3.77 6.71
N ASP A 17 -3.32 4.36 6.54
CA ASP A 17 -3.11 5.45 5.59
C ASP A 17 -3.48 5.02 4.15
N LEU A 18 -3.11 3.81 3.75
CA LEU A 18 -3.47 3.25 2.44
C LEU A 18 -4.97 2.99 2.28
N VAL A 19 -5.66 2.53 3.34
CA VAL A 19 -7.12 2.37 3.33
C VAL A 19 -7.80 3.74 3.13
N ASP A 20 -7.35 4.76 3.85
CA ASP A 20 -7.89 6.12 3.76
C ASP A 20 -7.63 6.72 2.36
N LEU A 21 -6.40 6.61 1.84
CA LEU A 21 -6.05 7.05 0.49
C LEU A 21 -6.86 6.34 -0.59
N GLN A 22 -7.01 5.01 -0.48
CA GLN A 22 -7.82 4.25 -1.42
C GLN A 22 -9.29 4.71 -1.37
N GLY A 23 -9.83 4.99 -0.18
CA GLY A 23 -11.16 5.56 -0.01
C GLY A 23 -11.32 6.92 -0.71
N ALA A 24 -10.35 7.82 -0.51
CA ALA A 24 -10.33 9.14 -1.16
C ALA A 24 -10.23 9.03 -2.69
N THR A 25 -9.38 8.14 -3.20
CA THR A 25 -9.22 7.91 -4.64
C THR A 25 -10.51 7.36 -5.26
N LEU A 26 -11.17 6.40 -4.60
CA LEU A 26 -12.45 5.86 -5.06
C LEU A 26 -13.55 6.91 -5.06
N ASP A 27 -13.58 7.78 -4.04
CA ASP A 27 -14.53 8.89 -3.94
C ASP A 27 -14.34 9.90 -5.09
N VAL A 28 -13.11 10.23 -5.47
CA VAL A 28 -12.81 11.05 -6.66
C VAL A 28 -13.23 10.31 -7.94
N PHE A 29 -12.85 9.04 -8.10
CA PHE A 29 -13.19 8.24 -9.29
C PHE A 29 -14.69 8.05 -9.49
N SER A 30 -15.47 8.03 -8.41
CA SER A 30 -16.94 7.97 -8.51
C SER A 30 -17.55 9.16 -9.26
N ARG A 31 -16.85 10.30 -9.28
CA ARG A 31 -17.28 11.57 -9.91
C ARG A 31 -16.61 11.82 -11.26
N THR A 32 -15.36 11.41 -11.42
CA THR A 32 -14.55 11.70 -12.61
C THR A 32 -14.33 10.51 -13.53
N GLY A 33 -14.62 9.29 -13.05
CA GLY A 33 -14.09 8.05 -13.61
C GLY A 33 -12.63 7.78 -13.21
N PRO A 34 -12.15 6.54 -13.39
CA PRO A 34 -10.79 6.14 -13.01
C PRO A 34 -9.74 6.68 -13.98
N VAL A 35 -8.57 7.06 -13.45
CA VAL A 35 -7.40 7.45 -14.26
C VAL A 35 -6.57 6.20 -14.59
N ARG A 36 -6.29 5.98 -15.88
CA ARG A 36 -5.57 4.81 -16.37
C ARG A 36 -4.09 5.12 -16.58
N PHE A 37 -3.33 5.08 -15.48
CA PHE A 37 -1.87 5.13 -15.51
C PHE A 37 -1.31 3.81 -14.99
N SER A 38 -0.12 3.44 -15.46
CA SER A 38 0.62 2.31 -14.90
C SER A 38 0.94 2.57 -13.44
N SER A 39 0.82 1.53 -12.61
CA SER A 39 1.29 1.57 -11.23
C SER A 39 2.80 1.82 -11.22
N TRP A 40 3.23 2.76 -10.40
CA TRP A 40 4.62 3.00 -10.06
C TRP A 40 5.29 1.75 -9.46
N LYS A 41 4.58 1.02 -8.59
CA LYS A 41 5.09 -0.21 -7.95
C LYS A 41 5.01 -1.45 -8.85
N PHE A 42 3.93 -1.59 -9.62
CA PHE A 42 3.67 -2.72 -10.52
C PHE A 42 3.48 -2.19 -11.95
N PRO A 43 4.58 -1.89 -12.70
CA PRO A 43 4.50 -1.22 -14.00
C PRO A 43 3.69 -1.96 -15.07
N ASP A 44 3.52 -3.27 -14.89
CA ASP A 44 2.71 -4.16 -15.73
C ASP A 44 1.19 -4.06 -15.45
N LYS A 45 0.79 -3.38 -14.37
CA LYS A 45 -0.60 -3.19 -13.95
C LYS A 45 -1.00 -1.72 -14.02
N LEU A 46 -2.29 -1.47 -14.22
CA LEU A 46 -2.85 -0.14 -14.02
C LEU A 46 -3.03 0.12 -12.51
N SER A 47 -2.63 1.30 -12.04
CA SER A 47 -2.77 1.70 -10.63
C SER A 47 -4.21 1.55 -10.14
N CYS A 48 -5.19 1.99 -10.93
CA CYS A 48 -6.61 1.88 -10.61
C CYS A 48 -7.15 0.44 -10.53
N ASN A 49 -6.40 -0.56 -11.00
CA ASN A 49 -6.80 -1.97 -11.00
C ASN A 49 -6.09 -2.80 -9.92
N LEU A 50 -5.26 -2.19 -9.08
CA LEU A 50 -4.65 -2.92 -7.97
C LEU A 50 -5.72 -3.34 -6.96
N ASP A 51 -5.72 -4.62 -6.59
CA ASP A 51 -6.51 -5.13 -5.49
C ASP A 51 -5.86 -4.74 -4.17
N MET A 52 -6.24 -3.57 -3.65
CA MET A 52 -5.67 -3.04 -2.42
C MET A 52 -5.99 -3.91 -1.20
N ALA A 53 -7.14 -4.62 -1.18
CA ALA A 53 -7.47 -5.49 -0.07
C ALA A 53 -6.51 -6.69 -0.01
N ALA A 54 -6.29 -7.33 -1.16
CA ALA A 54 -5.33 -8.44 -1.26
C ALA A 54 -3.89 -8.00 -0.98
N LEU A 55 -3.48 -6.84 -1.48
CA LEU A 55 -2.14 -6.30 -1.21
C LEU A 55 -1.94 -5.96 0.26
N LEU A 56 -2.94 -5.35 0.91
CA LEU A 56 -2.88 -5.12 2.35
C LEU A 56 -2.81 -6.46 3.07
N GLU A 57 -3.68 -7.42 2.82
CA GLU A 57 -3.59 -8.75 3.45
C GLU A 57 -2.21 -9.41 3.26
N GLN A 58 -1.65 -9.35 2.06
CA GLN A 58 -0.34 -9.92 1.73
C GLN A 58 0.80 -9.30 2.54
N TYR A 59 0.78 -7.99 2.79
CA TYR A 59 1.87 -7.26 3.45
C TYR A 59 1.52 -6.87 4.90
N ASP A 60 0.80 -7.74 5.62
CA ASP A 60 0.57 -7.56 7.05
C ASP A 60 1.83 -7.86 7.88
N PHE A 61 1.83 -7.41 9.13
CA PHE A 61 2.88 -7.76 10.08
C PHE A 61 2.78 -9.25 10.46
N VAL A 62 3.93 -9.93 10.48
CA VAL A 62 4.04 -11.33 10.88
C VAL A 62 5.05 -11.45 12.02
N ASP A 63 4.62 -11.97 13.17
CA ASP A 63 5.49 -12.12 14.34
C ASP A 63 6.66 -13.08 14.04
N GLY A 64 7.87 -12.68 14.46
CA GLY A 64 9.10 -13.44 14.22
C GLY A 64 9.72 -13.32 12.82
N GLU A 65 9.06 -12.67 11.85
CA GLU A 65 9.53 -12.58 10.45
C GLU A 65 10.12 -11.19 10.12
N GLU A 66 11.29 -10.87 10.67
CA GLU A 66 11.89 -9.51 10.57
C GLU A 66 12.11 -9.05 9.12
N GLU A 67 12.77 -9.86 8.29
CA GLU A 67 13.07 -9.49 6.89
C GLU A 67 11.79 -9.27 6.07
N PHE A 68 10.80 -10.12 6.28
CA PHE A 68 9.50 -9.98 5.64
C PHE A 68 8.81 -8.69 6.09
N ASN A 69 8.80 -8.38 7.39
CA ASN A 69 8.19 -7.15 7.89
C ASN A 69 8.89 -5.90 7.36
N GLN A 70 10.23 -5.92 7.25
CA GLN A 70 10.97 -4.83 6.61
C GLN A 70 10.57 -4.67 5.13
N HIS A 71 10.40 -5.79 4.40
CA HIS A 71 9.90 -5.78 3.03
C HIS A 71 8.47 -5.23 2.94
N SER A 72 7.55 -5.72 3.78
CA SER A 72 6.17 -5.23 3.87
C SER A 72 6.11 -3.73 4.12
N HIS A 73 6.90 -3.22 5.06
CA HIS A 73 6.99 -1.78 5.33
C HIS A 73 7.38 -0.99 4.06
N ILE A 74 8.40 -1.44 3.32
CA ILE A 74 8.85 -0.76 2.09
C ILE A 74 7.75 -0.81 1.03
N VAL A 75 7.13 -1.97 0.81
CA VAL A 75 6.08 -2.11 -0.20
C VAL A 75 4.87 -1.25 0.13
N LEU A 76 4.44 -1.20 1.39
CA LEU A 76 3.34 -0.33 1.81
C LEU A 76 3.68 1.15 1.60
N LEU A 77 4.92 1.57 1.85
CA LEU A 77 5.36 2.94 1.56
C LEU A 77 5.36 3.25 0.06
N GLU A 78 5.81 2.31 -0.77
CA GLU A 78 5.77 2.45 -2.23
C GLU A 78 4.33 2.51 -2.76
N LEU A 79 3.40 1.78 -2.14
CA LEU A 79 1.98 1.87 -2.45
C LEU A 79 1.39 3.24 -2.12
N VAL A 80 1.87 3.91 -1.06
CA VAL A 80 1.42 5.29 -0.75
C VAL A 80 1.81 6.25 -1.88
N ILE A 81 2.99 6.06 -2.48
CA ILE A 81 3.45 6.87 -3.63
C ILE A 81 2.65 6.51 -4.90
N ASP A 82 2.15 5.29 -5.00
CA ASP A 82 1.43 4.76 -6.16
C ASP A 82 -0.02 5.28 -6.29
N ARG A 83 -0.62 5.71 -5.17
CA ARG A 83 -2.01 6.20 -5.10
C ARG A 83 -2.10 7.68 -5.43
#